data_AF-A4PHJ3-F1
#
_entry.id   AF-A4PHJ3-F1
#
_cell.length_a   1.000
_cell.length_b   1.000
_cell.length_c   1.000
_cell.angle_alpha   90.00
_cell.angle_beta   90.00
_cell.angle_gamma   90.00
#
_symmetry.space_group_name_H-M   'P 1'
#
loop_
_entity.id
_entity.type
_entity.pdbx_description
1 polymer ?
#
loop_
_entity_poly.entity_id
_entity_poly.type
_entity_poly.pdbx_seq_one_letter_code
_entity_poly.pdbx_strand_id
1 'polypeptide(L)'
;RLFIWFPVQVDGHSMDPTLANGEHLIVVRTTSIKHFDIVVSAEGNKNIVKRVIGMPGDTITYENDMLSINGKKVNETYLKQYKDKFAKDKLQKTYAYNQYFQELASQSTAFTTDEQGNASFTIKVPKGRYLLLGDDRIV
;
A
#
# COMPACT_ATOMS: atom_id res chain seq x y z
N ARG A 1 26.74 6.29 -18.75
CA ARG A 1 25.44 6.73 -19.31
C ARG A 1 24.54 7.09 -18.14
N LEU A 2 23.89 8.26 -18.15
CA LEU A 2 22.97 8.67 -17.10
C LEU A 2 21.54 8.32 -17.53
N PHE A 3 20.91 7.39 -16.84
CA PHE A 3 19.49 7.06 -17.04
C PHE A 3 18.67 7.82 -16.01
N ILE A 4 17.82 8.74 -16.47
CA ILE A 4 16.91 9.52 -15.61
C ILE A 4 15.54 8.84 -15.46
N TRP A 5 15.28 7.84 -16.30
CA TRP A 5 14.07 7.03 -16.29
C TRP A 5 14.38 5.57 -16.61
N PHE A 6 13.54 4.66 -16.15
CA PHE A 6 13.62 3.24 -16.50
C PHE A 6 12.22 2.60 -16.54
N PRO A 7 12.00 1.61 -17.44
CA PRO A 7 10.75 0.88 -17.50
C PRO A 7 10.69 -0.16 -16.36
N VAL A 8 9.51 -0.32 -15.77
CA VAL A 8 9.21 -1.37 -14.79
C VAL A 8 7.89 -2.00 -15.15
N GLN A 9 7.78 -3.32 -15.03
CA GLN A 9 6.51 -4.02 -15.07
C GLN A 9 6.08 -4.34 -13.63
N VAL A 10 4.81 -4.09 -13.31
CA VAL A 10 4.23 -4.46 -12.02
C VAL A 10 4.03 -5.97 -11.99
N ASP A 11 4.57 -6.62 -10.96
CA ASP A 11 4.41 -8.06 -10.71
C ASP A 11 3.69 -8.24 -9.38
N GLY A 12 2.50 -8.85 -9.44
CA GLY A 12 1.61 -9.08 -8.30
C GLY A 12 0.45 -8.09 -8.19
N HIS A 13 -0.37 -8.29 -7.15
CA HIS A 13 -1.66 -7.63 -6.97
C HIS A 13 -1.71 -6.61 -5.83
N SER A 14 -0.61 -6.43 -5.09
CA SER A 14 -0.58 -5.57 -3.90
C SER A 14 -0.83 -4.07 -4.17
N MET A 15 -0.79 -3.65 -5.43
CA MET A 15 -1.10 -2.28 -5.85
C MET A 15 -2.46 -2.16 -6.54
N ASP A 16 -3.25 -3.23 -6.62
CA ASP A 16 -4.61 -3.16 -7.12
C ASP A 16 -5.47 -2.24 -6.21
N PRO A 17 -6.42 -1.45 -6.76
CA PRO A 17 -6.72 -1.30 -8.18
C PRO A 17 -5.88 -0.23 -8.89
N THR A 18 -4.99 0.46 -8.18
CA THR A 18 -4.25 1.61 -8.72
C THR A 18 -3.31 1.20 -9.84
N LEU A 19 -2.60 0.08 -9.66
CA LEU A 19 -1.69 -0.47 -10.66
C LEU A 19 -1.97 -1.96 -10.81
N ALA A 20 -2.38 -2.36 -12.01
CA ALA A 20 -2.74 -3.74 -12.28
C ALA A 20 -1.50 -4.63 -12.46
N ASN A 21 -1.61 -5.91 -12.11
CA ASN A 21 -0.60 -6.89 -12.47
C ASN A 21 -0.31 -6.87 -13.98
N GLY A 22 0.97 -6.80 -14.35
CA GLY A 22 1.42 -6.70 -15.74
C GLY A 22 1.44 -5.28 -16.33
N GLU A 23 0.98 -4.27 -15.60
CA GLU A 23 1.04 -2.86 -16.02
C GLU A 23 2.49 -2.38 -16.17
N HIS A 24 2.75 -1.59 -17.20
CA HIS A 24 4.09 -1.06 -17.50
C HIS A 24 4.18 0.41 -17.08
N LEU A 25 5.19 0.73 -16.29
CA LEU A 25 5.43 2.05 -15.72
C LEU A 25 6.73 2.64 -16.23
N ILE A 26 6.74 3.97 -16.38
CA ILE A 26 7.96 4.75 -16.54
C ILE A 26 8.28 5.39 -15.19
N VAL A 27 9.38 4.95 -14.59
CA VAL A 27 9.83 5.47 -13.30
C VAL A 27 10.87 6.53 -13.54
N VAL A 28 10.70 7.70 -12.92
CA VAL A 28 11.65 8.82 -13.00
C VAL A 28 12.45 8.91 -11.71
N ARG A 29 13.76 9.07 -11.81
CA ARG A 29 14.63 9.27 -10.65
C ARG A 29 14.50 10.72 -10.17
N THR A 30 13.93 10.90 -8.97
CA THR A 30 13.76 12.20 -8.32
C THR A 30 14.61 12.28 -7.04
N THR A 31 14.97 13.51 -6.64
CA THR A 31 15.72 13.77 -5.40
C THR A 31 14.82 13.86 -4.17
N SER A 32 13.52 14.10 -4.36
CA SER A 32 12.55 14.25 -3.26
C SER A 32 11.41 13.26 -3.40
N ILE A 33 11.20 12.44 -2.37
CA ILE A 33 10.04 11.58 -2.19
C ILE A 33 9.07 12.31 -1.26
N LYS A 34 7.77 12.21 -1.53
CA LYS A 34 6.69 12.79 -0.73
C LYS A 34 5.73 11.70 -0.27
N HIS A 35 4.89 12.05 0.71
CA HIS A 35 3.74 11.23 1.08
C HIS A 35 2.90 10.90 -0.15
N PHE A 36 2.43 9.66 -0.20
CA PHE A 36 1.59 9.08 -1.23
C PHE A 36 2.24 8.92 -2.62
N ASP A 37 3.54 9.22 -2.78
CA ASP A 37 4.27 8.82 -3.98
C ASP A 37 4.28 7.29 -4.10
N ILE A 38 4.15 6.78 -5.32
CA ILE A 38 4.39 5.36 -5.63
C ILE A 38 5.85 5.22 -5.99
N VAL A 39 6.54 4.32 -5.29
CA VAL A 39 7.99 4.14 -5.42
C VAL A 39 8.31 2.69 -5.73
N VAL A 40 9.44 2.50 -6.40
CA VAL A 40 10.07 1.19 -6.55
C VAL A 40 11.13 1.05 -5.46
N SER A 41 11.00 0.02 -4.64
CA SER A 41 11.97 -0.31 -3.59
C SER A 41 12.57 -1.69 -3.84
N ALA A 42 13.82 -1.90 -3.42
CA ALA A 42 14.43 -3.22 -3.42
C ALA A 42 14.04 -3.96 -2.15
N GLU A 43 13.52 -5.17 -2.29
CA GLU A 43 13.28 -6.12 -1.21
C GLU A 43 14.02 -7.43 -1.55
N GLY A 44 15.19 -7.61 -0.92
CA GLY A 44 16.14 -8.64 -1.29
C GLY A 44 16.61 -8.47 -2.74
N ASN A 45 16.38 -9.50 -3.57
CA ASN A 45 16.75 -9.50 -4.99
C ASN A 45 15.59 -9.08 -5.92
N LYS A 46 14.46 -8.62 -5.37
CA LYS A 46 13.28 -8.23 -6.14
C LYS A 46 13.00 -6.73 -5.98
N ASN A 47 12.45 -6.14 -7.03
CA ASN A 47 11.89 -4.79 -6.97
C ASN A 47 10.40 -4.91 -6.65
N ILE A 48 9.95 -4.15 -5.67
CA ILE A 48 8.54 -4.04 -5.28
C ILE A 48 8.04 -2.63 -5.56
N VAL A 49 6.78 -2.53 -5.95
CA VAL A 49 6.08 -1.25 -6.13
C VAL A 49 5.14 -1.07 -4.96
N LYS A 50 5.30 0.03 -4.22
CA LYS A 50 4.49 0.35 -3.04
C LYS A 50 4.24 1.85 -2.95
N ARG A 51 3.25 2.26 -2.19
CA ARG A 51 2.97 3.65 -1.87
C ARG A 51 3.65 4.08 -0.58
N VAL A 52 4.25 5.27 -0.57
CA VAL A 52 4.83 5.89 0.61
C VAL A 52 3.71 6.39 1.52
N ILE A 53 3.54 5.77 2.69
CA ILE A 53 2.54 6.19 3.69
C ILE A 53 3.19 7.01 4.80
N GLY A 54 4.41 6.66 5.20
CA GLY A 54 5.14 7.36 6.25
C GLY A 54 6.55 7.75 5.83
N MET A 55 6.89 9.01 6.09
CA MET A 55 8.22 9.59 5.87
C MET A 55 9.09 9.43 7.13
N PRO A 56 10.43 9.55 7.01
CA PRO A 56 11.33 9.47 8.15
C PRO A 56 10.91 10.39 9.31
N GLY A 57 10.66 9.79 10.48
CA GLY A 57 10.27 10.51 11.70
C GLY A 57 8.78 10.68 11.92
N ASP A 58 7.93 10.31 10.96
CA ASP A 58 6.48 10.39 11.12
C ASP A 58 5.95 9.44 12.20
N THR A 59 4.87 9.87 12.85
CA THR A 59 3.98 8.98 13.59
C THR A 59 2.76 8.68 12.74
N ILE A 60 2.62 7.42 12.32
CA ILE A 60 1.51 6.91 11.54
C ILE A 60 0.56 6.20 12.49
N THR A 61 -0.70 6.61 12.49
CA THR A 61 -1.75 5.97 13.27
C THR A 61 -2.87 5.55 12.35
N TYR A 62 -3.30 4.30 12.46
CA TYR A 62 -4.56 3.82 11.91
C TYR A 62 -5.52 3.56 13.05
N GLU A 63 -6.77 3.99 12.88
CA GLU A 63 -7.89 3.66 13.76
C GLU A 63 -9.09 3.29 12.88
N ASN A 64 -9.43 2.00 12.79
CA ASN A 64 -10.55 1.51 11.97
C ASN A 64 -10.51 2.06 10.54
N ASP A 65 -9.42 1.78 9.80
CA ASP A 65 -9.18 2.25 8.42
C ASP A 65 -9.04 3.76 8.22
N MET A 66 -8.99 4.56 9.29
CA MET A 66 -8.70 6.00 9.22
C MET A 66 -7.22 6.26 9.47
N LEU A 67 -6.51 6.72 8.44
CA LEU A 67 -5.11 7.14 8.53
C LEU A 67 -5.00 8.51 9.20
N SER A 68 -4.04 8.65 10.12
CA SER A 68 -3.52 9.91 10.62
C SER A 68 -2.00 9.95 10.54
N ILE A 69 -1.46 11.07 10.05
CA ILE A 69 -0.02 11.33 9.98
C ILE A 69 0.30 12.48 10.92
N ASN A 70 1.15 12.23 11.92
CA ASN A 70 1.52 13.20 12.95
C ASN A 70 0.28 13.84 13.62
N GLY A 71 -0.74 13.02 13.91
CA GLY A 71 -2.00 13.43 14.54
C GLY A 71 -3.00 14.12 13.60
N LYS A 72 -2.68 14.30 12.32
CA LYS A 72 -3.59 14.89 11.33
C LYS A 72 -4.24 13.78 10.50
N LYS A 73 -5.56 13.73 10.49
CA LYS A 73 -6.32 12.80 9.64
C LYS A 73 -6.02 13.03 8.17
N VAL A 74 -5.83 11.95 7.43
CA VAL A 74 -5.59 11.98 5.98
C VAL A 74 -6.57 11.06 5.28
N ASN A 75 -7.17 11.56 4.20
CA ASN A 75 -8.11 10.79 3.40
C ASN A 75 -7.36 10.03 2.29
N GLU A 76 -7.55 8.72 2.24
CA GLU A 76 -6.95 7.83 1.23
C GLU A 76 -7.97 7.55 0.12
N THR A 77 -8.26 8.56 -0.71
CA THR A 77 -9.30 8.46 -1.75
C THR A 77 -9.02 7.36 -2.78
N TYR A 78 -7.76 7.05 -3.04
CA TYR A 78 -7.33 5.96 -3.92
C TYR A 78 -7.76 4.57 -3.40
N LEU A 79 -8.02 4.42 -2.10
CA LEU A 79 -8.49 3.16 -1.49
C LEU A 79 -10.01 3.06 -1.45
N LYS A 80 -10.74 4.14 -1.74
CA LYS A 80 -12.19 4.21 -1.49
C LYS A 80 -12.94 3.03 -2.12
N GLN A 81 -12.61 2.70 -3.37
CA GLN A 81 -13.27 1.60 -4.09
C GLN A 81 -13.06 0.25 -3.38
N TYR A 82 -11.85 -0.03 -2.90
CA TYR A 82 -11.55 -1.29 -2.22
C TYR A 82 -12.12 -1.32 -0.81
N LYS A 83 -12.05 -0.21 -0.06
CA LYS A 83 -12.74 -0.08 1.24
C LYS A 83 -14.25 -0.30 1.12
N ASP A 84 -14.90 0.29 0.12
CA ASP A 84 -16.35 0.10 -0.14
C ASP A 84 -16.69 -1.37 -0.44
N LYS A 85 -15.88 -2.03 -1.28
CA LYS A 85 -16.06 -3.44 -1.62
C LYS A 85 -15.76 -4.34 -0.42
N PHE A 86 -14.71 -4.06 0.34
CA PHE A 86 -14.38 -4.77 1.57
C PHE A 86 -15.53 -4.69 2.60
N ALA A 87 -16.10 -3.50 2.79
CA ALA A 87 -17.27 -3.32 3.66
C ALA A 87 -18.51 -4.09 3.15
N LYS A 88 -18.67 -4.20 1.83
CA LYS A 88 -19.83 -4.87 1.22
C LYS A 88 -19.77 -6.39 1.28
N ASP A 89 -18.62 -6.96 0.91
CA ASP A 89 -18.46 -8.41 0.76
C ASP A 89 -17.06 -8.89 1.08
N LYS A 90 -16.27 -8.17 1.88
CA LYS A 90 -14.86 -8.48 2.18
C LYS A 90 -14.05 -8.83 0.93
N LEU A 91 -14.27 -8.08 -0.16
CA LEU A 91 -13.61 -8.25 -1.45
C LEU A 91 -13.80 -9.64 -2.10
N GLN A 92 -14.73 -10.47 -1.62
CA GLN A 92 -14.88 -11.85 -2.08
C GLN A 92 -15.12 -11.93 -3.59
N LYS A 93 -15.94 -11.04 -4.16
CA LYS A 93 -16.14 -10.97 -5.62
C LYS A 93 -14.92 -10.45 -6.37
N THR A 94 -14.16 -9.53 -5.77
CA THR A 94 -12.94 -8.97 -6.38
C THR A 94 -11.86 -10.05 -6.48
N TYR A 95 -11.73 -10.88 -5.45
CA TYR A 95 -10.77 -11.98 -5.39
C TYR A 95 -11.31 -13.32 -5.94
N ALA A 96 -12.38 -13.32 -6.72
CA ALA A 96 -12.95 -14.57 -7.27
C ALA A 96 -11.95 -15.38 -8.12
N TYR A 97 -10.85 -14.76 -8.56
CA TYR A 97 -9.76 -15.39 -9.31
C TYR A 97 -8.70 -16.06 -8.42
N ASN A 98 -8.70 -15.83 -7.10
CA ASN A 98 -7.68 -16.33 -6.18
C ASN A 98 -8.30 -16.64 -4.80
N GLN A 99 -8.45 -17.93 -4.51
CA GLN A 99 -9.04 -18.41 -3.25
C GLN A 99 -8.22 -17.99 -2.01
N TYR A 100 -6.89 -17.94 -2.11
CA TYR A 100 -6.04 -17.52 -1.00
C TYR A 100 -6.33 -16.06 -0.60
N PHE A 101 -6.52 -15.16 -1.57
CA PHE A 101 -6.89 -13.77 -1.28
C PHE A 101 -8.29 -13.66 -0.68
N GLN A 102 -9.23 -14.50 -1.10
CA GLN A 102 -10.55 -14.61 -0.45
C GLN A 102 -10.43 -15.03 1.02
N GLU A 103 -9.57 -15.99 1.33
CA GLU A 103 -9.33 -16.45 2.70
C GLU A 103 -8.71 -15.35 3.58
N LEU A 104 -7.67 -14.67 3.08
CA LEU A 104 -7.07 -13.51 3.76
C LEU A 104 -8.11 -12.42 4.05
N ALA A 105 -8.89 -12.05 3.04
CA ALA A 105 -9.91 -11.01 3.19
C ALA A 105 -11.00 -11.40 4.20
N SER A 106 -11.42 -12.68 4.18
CA SER A 106 -12.42 -13.22 5.11
C SER A 106 -11.95 -13.15 6.56
N GLN A 107 -10.68 -13.47 6.81
CA GLN A 107 -10.08 -13.46 8.14
C GLN A 107 -9.75 -12.05 8.64
N SER A 108 -9.55 -11.08 7.75
CA SER A 108 -9.22 -9.72 8.15
C SER A 108 -10.36 -9.02 8.90
N THR A 109 -10.01 -8.31 9.97
CA THR A 109 -10.93 -7.55 10.81
C THR A 109 -11.24 -6.16 10.25
N ALA A 110 -10.29 -5.56 9.52
CA ALA A 110 -10.41 -4.29 8.82
C ALA A 110 -9.72 -4.36 7.45
N PHE A 111 -9.87 -3.34 6.60
CA PHE A 111 -9.16 -3.33 5.33
C PHE A 111 -7.65 -3.13 5.55
N THR A 112 -7.26 -2.26 6.49
CA THR A 112 -5.88 -2.03 6.90
C THR A 112 -5.65 -2.55 8.31
N THR A 113 -4.71 -3.48 8.47
CA THR A 113 -4.27 -4.00 9.77
C THR A 113 -2.76 -3.93 9.90
N ASP A 114 -2.25 -4.03 11.12
CA ASP A 114 -0.83 -4.31 11.36
C ASP A 114 -0.50 -5.80 11.13
N GLU A 115 0.77 -6.16 11.33
CA GLU A 115 1.27 -7.53 11.21
C GLU A 115 0.61 -8.52 12.19
N GLN A 116 -0.04 -8.02 13.25
CA GLN A 116 -0.76 -8.82 14.25
C GLN A 116 -2.27 -8.86 13.98
N GLY A 117 -2.77 -8.22 12.92
CA GLY A 117 -4.19 -8.17 12.57
C GLY A 117 -5.00 -7.13 13.34
N ASN A 118 -4.35 -6.18 14.05
CA ASN A 118 -5.06 -5.09 14.73
C ASN A 118 -5.48 -4.02 13.73
N ALA A 119 -6.75 -3.61 13.80
CA ALA A 119 -7.30 -2.51 13.00
C ALA A 119 -6.92 -1.10 13.54
N SER A 120 -6.38 -1.05 14.76
CA SER A 120 -5.95 0.18 15.42
C SER A 120 -4.52 0.03 15.92
N PHE A 121 -3.61 0.78 15.33
CA PHE A 121 -2.17 0.67 15.61
C PHE A 121 -1.46 1.99 15.36
N THR A 122 -0.27 2.14 15.96
CA THR A 122 0.58 3.31 15.76
C THR A 122 2.02 2.87 15.50
N ILE A 123 2.62 3.42 14.44
CA ILE A 123 4.00 3.16 14.03
C ILE A 123 4.74 4.49 14.00
N LYS A 124 5.89 4.55 14.68
CA LYS A 124 6.84 5.65 14.53
C LYS A 124 7.90 5.27 13.51
N VAL A 125 7.91 5.96 12.36
CA VAL A 125 8.84 5.69 11.27
C VAL A 125 10.25 6.10 11.69
N PRO A 126 11.24 5.17 11.68
CA PRO A 126 12.61 5.50 12.03
C PRO A 126 13.22 6.55 11.09
N LYS A 127 14.20 7.31 11.60
CA LYS A 127 14.99 8.21 10.75
C LYS A 127 15.67 7.43 9.63
N GLY A 128 15.66 7.98 8.42
CA GLY A 128 16.22 7.34 7.21
C GLY A 128 15.42 6.15 6.65
N ARG A 129 14.24 5.83 7.21
CA ARG A 129 13.35 4.78 6.70
C ARG A 129 12.00 5.35 6.27
N TYR A 130 11.30 4.59 5.44
CA TYR A 130 9.96 4.89 4.95
C TYR A 130 9.02 3.77 5.36
N LEU A 131 7.75 4.09 5.61
CA LEU A 131 6.69 3.10 5.68
C LEU A 131 6.03 3.02 4.30
N LEU A 132 6.15 1.87 3.65
CA LEU A 132 5.59 1.60 2.34
C LEU A 132 4.47 0.58 2.47
N LEU A 133 3.29 0.86 1.91
CA LEU A 133 2.16 -0.08 1.89
C LEU A 133 1.67 -0.31 0.46
N GLY A 134 1.10 -1.49 0.23
CA GLY A 134 0.28 -1.75 -0.94
C GLY A 134 -1.00 -0.91 -0.92
N ASP A 135 -1.61 -0.72 -2.09
CA ASP A 135 -2.96 -0.16 -2.16
C ASP A 135 -4.01 -1.25 -1.94
N ASP A 136 -3.72 -2.49 -2.35
CA ASP A 136 -4.40 -3.65 -1.81
C ASP A 136 -3.80 -3.96 -0.44
N ARG A 137 -4.57 -3.72 0.62
CA ARG A 137 -4.11 -3.88 2.01
C ARG A 137 -4.26 -5.30 2.54
N ILE A 138 -4.95 -6.16 1.79
CA ILE A 138 -5.16 -7.57 2.14
C ILE A 138 -4.03 -8.45 1.56
N VAL A 139 -3.37 -7.99 0.48
CA VAL A 139 -2.42 -8.75 -0.35
C VAL A 139 -1.01 -8.14 -0.33
#